data_AF-T0QSC3-F1
#
_entry.id   AF-T0QSC3-F1
#
_cell.length_a   1.000
_cell.length_b   1.000
_cell.length_c   1.000
_cell.angle_alpha   90.00
_cell.angle_beta   90.00
_cell.angle_gamma   90.00
#
_symmetry.space_group_name_H-M   'P 1'
#
loop_
_entity.id
_entity.type
_entity.pdbx_description
1 polymer ?
#
loop_
_entity_poly.entity_id
_entity_poly.type
_entity_poly.pdbx_seq_one_letter_code
_entity_poly.pdbx_strand_id
1 'polypeptide(L)'
;MYLRVKRRQQSFFVLTEPHEAFVKIKETIASILGLSGPGQVQLWHTNKQKELLDVATVADQELENDAVIYLCLKKENTEQWEDIQVAKLELEHDSNNNRAAVE
;
A
#
# COMPACT_ATOMS: atom_id res chain seq x y z
N MET A 1 -14.36 -1.20 -6.68
CA MET A 1 -13.88 -1.77 -5.41
C MET A 1 -12.81 -0.87 -4.82
N TYR A 2 -12.47 -1.03 -3.55
CA TYR A 2 -11.43 -0.23 -2.91
C TYR A 2 -10.14 -1.02 -2.75
N LEU A 3 -8.99 -0.40 -3.02
CA LEU A 3 -7.67 -0.91 -2.66
C LEU A 3 -7.07 -0.04 -1.56
N ARG A 4 -6.35 -0.68 -0.62
CA ARG A 4 -5.57 -0.01 0.40
C ARG A 4 -4.10 0.02 0.00
N VAL A 5 -3.64 1.17 -0.44
CA VAL A 5 -2.23 1.38 -0.81
C VAL A 5 -1.46 1.83 0.42
N LYS A 6 -0.50 1.04 0.90
CA LYS A 6 0.25 1.33 2.13
C LYS A 6 1.70 1.69 1.85
N ARG A 7 2.19 2.73 2.55
CA ARG A 7 3.60 3.14 2.58
C ARG A 7 3.93 3.72 3.95
N ARG A 8 4.92 3.16 4.65
CA ARG A 8 5.32 3.56 6.01
C ARG A 8 4.09 3.62 6.92
N GLN A 9 3.75 4.81 7.45
CA GLN A 9 2.57 5.05 8.28
C GLN A 9 1.35 5.58 7.49
N GLN A 10 1.44 5.64 6.17
CA GLN A 10 0.39 6.15 5.29
C GLN A 10 -0.45 5.01 4.73
N SER A 11 -1.77 5.22 4.66
CA SER A 11 -2.72 4.34 3.98
C SER A 11 -3.61 5.17 3.08
N PHE A 12 -3.58 4.90 1.77
CA PHE A 12 -4.44 5.53 0.77
C PHE A 12 -5.55 4.56 0.39
N PHE A 13 -6.79 5.05 0.35
CA PHE A 13 -7.93 4.28 -0.12
C PHE A 13 -8.24 4.71 -1.55
N VAL A 14 -7.96 3.82 -2.50
CA VAL A 14 -8.12 4.10 -3.93
C VAL A 14 -9.32 3.33 -4.44
N LEU A 15 -10.31 4.05 -4.96
CA LEU A 15 -11.42 3.46 -5.70
C LEU A 15 -10.90 3.04 -7.08
N THR A 16 -11.17 1.81 -7.48
CA THR A 16 -10.73 1.25 -8.76
C THR A 16 -11.75 0.24 -9.30
N GLU A 17 -11.67 -0.07 -10.58
CA GLU A 17 -12.46 -1.11 -11.24
C GLU A 17 -11.60 -2.31 -11.63
N PRO A 18 -12.16 -3.53 -11.74
CA PRO A 18 -11.37 -4.72 -12.07
C PRO A 18 -10.59 -4.61 -13.38
N HIS A 19 -11.12 -3.88 -14.36
CA HIS A 19 -10.49 -3.68 -15.68
C HIS A 19 -9.50 -2.52 -15.72
N GLU A 20 -9.39 -1.75 -14.63
CA GLU A 20 -8.50 -0.60 -14.57
C GLU A 20 -7.05 -1.07 -14.47
N ALA A 21 -6.15 -0.41 -15.21
CA ALA A 21 -4.73 -0.74 -15.22
C ALA A 21 -4.00 -0.02 -14.07
N PHE A 22 -2.92 -0.61 -13.53
CA PHE A 22 -2.21 -0.03 -12.38
C PHE A 22 -1.62 1.35 -12.65
N VAL A 23 -1.37 1.72 -13.91
CA VAL A 23 -0.95 3.09 -14.24
C VAL A 23 -1.95 4.13 -13.71
N LYS A 24 -3.26 3.87 -13.73
CA LYS A 24 -4.30 4.78 -13.22
C LYS A 24 -4.23 4.93 -11.70
N ILE A 25 -3.97 3.83 -11.00
CA ILE A 25 -3.74 3.83 -9.54
C ILE A 25 -2.47 4.63 -9.23
N LYS A 26 -1.39 4.44 -10.01
CA LYS A 26 -0.14 5.21 -9.86
C LYS A 26 -0.34 6.71 -10.11
N GLU A 27 -1.10 7.09 -11.14
CA GLU A 27 -1.46 8.49 -11.44
C GLU A 27 -2.24 9.12 -10.28
N THR A 28 -3.18 8.38 -9.70
CA THR A 28 -3.97 8.81 -8.55
C THR A 28 -3.07 9.05 -7.33
N ILE A 29 -2.19 8.11 -7.01
CA ILE A 29 -1.23 8.24 -5.90
C ILE A 29 -0.24 9.39 -6.15
N ALA A 30 0.28 9.51 -7.37
CA ALA A 30 1.17 10.60 -7.74
C ALA A 30 0.50 11.97 -7.56
N SER A 31 -0.76 12.09 -7.97
CA SER A 31 -1.54 13.33 -7.79
C SER A 31 -1.79 13.66 -6.32
N ILE A 32 -2.14 12.66 -5.49
CA ILE A 32 -2.33 12.84 -4.04
C ILE A 32 -1.03 13.30 -3.36
N LEU A 33 0.12 12.80 -3.81
CA LEU A 33 1.43 13.08 -3.24
C LEU A 33 2.14 14.29 -3.87
N GLY A 34 1.56 14.94 -4.88
CA GLY A 34 2.19 16.05 -5.60
C GLY A 34 3.45 15.67 -6.37
N LEU A 35 3.52 14.43 -6.88
CA LEU A 35 4.64 13.94 -7.68
C LEU A 35 4.49 14.34 -9.15
N SER A 36 5.60 14.36 -9.89
CA SER A 36 5.64 14.75 -11.31
C SER A 36 4.93 13.75 -12.23
N GLY A 37 4.66 12.52 -11.78
CA GLY A 37 3.91 11.54 -12.53
C GLY A 37 3.99 10.11 -11.99
N PRO A 38 3.31 9.15 -12.63
CA PRO A 38 3.26 7.75 -12.20
C PRO A 38 4.63 7.05 -12.22
N GLY A 39 5.60 7.56 -12.98
CA GLY A 39 6.97 7.03 -13.03
C GLY A 39 7.77 7.19 -11.73
N GLN A 40 7.25 7.91 -10.74
CA GLN A 40 7.83 8.01 -9.39
C GLN A 40 7.17 7.06 -8.39
N VAL A 41 6.23 6.22 -8.85
CA VAL A 41 5.39 5.35 -8.03
C VAL A 41 5.58 3.90 -8.46
N GLN A 42 6.03 3.06 -7.53
CA GLN A 42 6.09 1.61 -7.72
C GLN A 42 5.12 0.93 -6.77
N LEU A 43 4.35 -0.02 -7.30
CA LEU A 43 3.33 -0.74 -6.56
C LEU A 43 3.70 -2.23 -6.47
N TRP A 44 3.43 -2.83 -5.33
CA TRP A 44 3.72 -4.23 -5.04
C TRP A 44 2.48 -4.96 -4.56
N HIS A 45 2.35 -6.22 -4.98
CA HIS A 45 1.25 -7.12 -4.61
C HIS A 45 1.20 -7.36 -3.09
N THR A 46 0.09 -7.92 -2.59
CA THR A 46 -0.16 -8.22 -1.17
C THR A 46 0.94 -9.09 -0.54
N ASN A 47 1.62 -9.90 -1.35
CA ASN A 47 2.72 -10.76 -0.95
C ASN A 47 4.11 -10.08 -0.92
N LYS A 48 4.25 -8.83 -1.36
CA LYS A 48 5.53 -8.08 -1.45
C LYS A 48 6.59 -8.68 -2.38
N GLN A 49 6.24 -9.70 -3.16
CA GLN A 49 7.18 -10.42 -4.04
C GLN A 49 6.98 -10.10 -5.51
N LYS A 50 5.80 -9.57 -5.88
CA LYS A 50 5.43 -9.27 -7.26
C LYS A 50 5.16 -7.78 -7.44
N GLU A 51 5.84 -7.16 -8.39
CA GLU A 51 5.54 -5.80 -8.82
C GLU A 51 4.24 -5.76 -9.64
N LEU A 52 3.44 -4.72 -9.42
CA LEU A 52 2.21 -4.44 -10.17
C LEU A 52 2.54 -3.50 -11.33
N LEU A 53 2.69 -4.09 -12.52
CA LEU A 53 3.11 -3.40 -13.73
C LEU A 53 1.99 -2.50 -14.30
N ASP A 54 2.39 -1.41 -14.95
CA ASP A 54 1.48 -0.38 -15.46
C ASP A 54 0.37 -0.90 -16.37
N VAL A 55 0.70 -1.91 -17.18
CA VAL A 55 -0.21 -2.51 -18.17
C VAL A 55 -1.13 -3.56 -17.58
N ALA A 56 -0.80 -4.12 -16.40
CA ALA A 56 -1.62 -5.12 -15.75
C ALA A 56 -2.86 -4.47 -15.17
N THR A 57 -3.99 -5.17 -15.25
CA THR A 57 -5.24 -4.75 -14.62
C THR A 57 -5.35 -5.29 -13.21
N VAL A 58 -6.26 -4.70 -12.44
CA VAL A 58 -6.52 -5.17 -11.08
C VAL A 58 -7.03 -6.62 -11.06
N ALA A 59 -7.85 -7.01 -12.03
CA ALA A 59 -8.33 -8.39 -12.20
C ALA A 59 -7.20 -9.37 -12.53
N ASP A 60 -6.21 -8.99 -13.33
CA ASP A 60 -5.05 -9.85 -13.67
C ASP A 60 -4.21 -10.25 -12.45
N GLN A 61 -4.37 -9.51 -11.34
CA GLN A 61 -3.63 -9.71 -10.10
C GLN A 61 -4.46 -10.37 -9.02
N GLU A 62 -5.69 -10.79 -9.34
CA GLU A 62 -6.60 -11.50 -8.44
C GLU A 62 -6.80 -10.73 -7.11
N LEU A 63 -6.81 -9.40 -7.17
CA LEU A 63 -6.99 -8.55 -5.99
C LEU A 63 -8.48 -8.47 -5.62
N GLU A 64 -8.78 -8.75 -4.37
CA GLU A 64 -10.11 -8.62 -3.80
C GLU A 64 -10.39 -7.18 -3.35
N ASN A 65 -11.68 -6.89 -3.10
CA ASN A 65 -12.04 -5.63 -2.46
C ASN A 65 -11.37 -5.51 -1.08
N ASP A 66 -10.88 -4.31 -0.78
CA ASP A 66 -10.11 -3.97 0.43
C ASP A 66 -8.70 -4.60 0.48
N ALA A 67 -8.22 -5.22 -0.61
CA ALA A 67 -6.87 -5.77 -0.67
C ALA A 67 -5.80 -4.71 -0.37
N VAL A 68 -4.75 -5.13 0.33
CA VAL A 68 -3.62 -4.29 0.72
C VAL A 68 -2.49 -4.45 -0.29
N ILE A 69 -2.16 -3.38 -1.01
CA ILE A 69 -0.98 -3.32 -1.87
C ILE A 69 0.02 -2.32 -1.28
N TYR A 70 1.28 -2.43 -1.69
CA TYR A 70 2.34 -1.61 -1.12
C TYR A 70 2.91 -0.62 -2.12
N LEU A 71 3.34 0.53 -1.60
CA LEU A 71 3.85 1.64 -2.38
C LEU A 71 5.30 1.92 -2.00
N CYS A 72 6.16 2.00 -3.02
CA CYS A 72 7.52 2.52 -2.93
C CYS A 72 7.65 3.74 -3.84
N LEU A 73 8.27 4.82 -3.35
CA LEU A 73 8.59 5.96 -4.20
C LEU A 73 10.02 5.87 -4.74
N LYS A 74 10.24 6.50 -5.88
CA LYS A 74 11.58 6.72 -6.41
C LYS A 74 12.30 7.72 -5.52
N LYS A 75 13.52 7.41 -5.09
CA LYS A 75 14.35 8.32 -4.28
C LYS A 75 14.75 9.52 -5.14
N GLU A 76 14.68 10.70 -4.53
CA GLU A 76 14.93 11.97 -5.21
C GLU A 76 16.30 12.00 -5.89
N ASN A 77 16.36 12.49 -7.14
CA ASN A 77 17.58 12.60 -7.94
C ASN A 77 18.34 11.27 -8.16
N THR A 78 17.68 10.11 -8.02
CA THR A 78 18.32 8.81 -8.27
C THR A 78 17.41 7.87 -9.06
N GLU A 79 17.97 6.75 -9.53
CA GLU A 79 17.21 5.65 -10.14
C GLU A 79 16.80 4.57 -9.12
N GLN A 80 17.07 4.80 -7.83
CA GLN A 80 16.79 3.83 -6.78
C GLN A 80 15.38 3.99 -6.21
N TRP A 81 14.80 2.88 -5.76
CA TRP A 81 13.51 2.83 -5.09
C TRP A 81 13.65 2.75 -3.57
N GLU A 82 12.61 3.18 -2.87
CA GLU A 82 12.45 2.86 -1.44
C GLU A 82 12.22 1.36 -1.22
N ASP A 83 12.61 0.87 -0.04
CA ASP A 83 12.24 -0.46 0.43
C ASP A 83 10.75 -0.51 0.83
N ILE A 84 10.15 -1.69 0.76
CA ILE A 84 8.75 -1.91 1.16
C ILE A 84 8.62 -1.85 2.67
N GLN A 85 8.45 -0.63 3.19
CA GLN A 85 8.27 -0.37 4.61
C GLN A 85 6.81 -0.10 4.93
N VAL A 86 6.26 -0.81 5.93
CA VAL A 86 4.90 -0.60 6.42
C VAL A 86 4.91 -0.66 7.93
N ALA A 87 4.33 0.34 8.59
CA ALA A 87 4.16 0.32 10.02
C ALA A 87 3.23 -0.83 10.42
N LYS A 88 3.70 -1.67 11.34
CA LYS A 88 2.83 -2.61 12.04
C LYS A 88 1.99 -1.78 13.00
N LEU A 89 0.67 -1.77 12.83
CA LEU A 89 -0.21 -1.21 13.85
C LEU A 89 -0.07 -2.11 15.08
N GLU A 90 0.55 -1.61 16.14
CA GLU A 90 0.49 -2.27 17.44
C GLU A 90 -0.93 -2.12 17.96
N LEU A 91 -1.66 -3.23 17.99
CA LEU A 91 -2.90 -3.33 18.76
C LEU A 91 -2.48 -3.50 20.22
N GLU A 92 -2.50 -2.41 20.99
CA GLU A 92 -2.32 -2.47 22.45
C GLU A 92 -3.46 -3.31 23.04
N HIS A 93 -3.16 -4.57 23.38
CA HIS A 93 -4.00 -5.40 24.24
C HIS A 93 -3.42 -5.37 25.66
N ASP A 94 -3.66 -4.27 26.39
CA ASP A 94 -3.47 -4.22 27.83
C ASP A 94 -4.62 -4.96 28.54
N SER A 95 -4.50 -6.28 28.63
CA SER A 95 -5.28 -7.06 29.59
C SER A 95 -4.55 -7.12 30.93
N ASN A 96 -4.48 -5.98 31.63
CA ASN A 96 -3.96 -5.92 32.99
C ASN A 96 -5.05 -6.42 33.99
N ASN A 97 -5.20 -7.74 34.12
CA ASN A 97 -6.04 -8.33 35.16
C ASN A 97 -5.26 -8.46 36.46
N ASN A 98 -5.13 -7.35 37.19
CA ASN A 98 -4.63 -7.35 38.55
C ASN A 98 -5.72 -7.90 39.50
N ARG A 99 -5.67 -9.20 39.81
CA ARG A 99 -6.31 -9.77 41.01
C ARG A 99 -5.22 -10.36 41.89
N ALA A 100 -4.60 -9.49 42.69
CA ALA A 100 -3.99 -9.91 43.94
C ALA A 100 -5.11 -10.51 44.82
N ALA A 101 -5.09 -11.83 44.97
CA ALA A 101 -5.81 -12.47 46.07
C ALA A 101 -5.04 -12.12 47.34
N VAL A 102 -5.60 -11.19 48.13
CA VAL A 102 -5.21 -11.02 49.53
C VAL A 102 -5.77 -12.21 50.32
N GLU A 103 -4.93 -12.65 51.27
CA GLU A 103 -5.00 -13.86 52.11
C GLU A 103 -6.35 -14.17 52.77
#